data_AF-A0A946XKA2-F1
#
_entry.id   AF-A0A946XKA2-F1
#
_cell.length_a   1.000
_cell.length_b   1.000
_cell.length_c   1.000
_cell.angle_alpha   90.00
_cell.angle_beta   90.00
_cell.angle_gamma   90.00
#
_symmetry.space_group_name_H-M   'P 1'
#
loop_
_entity.id
_entity.type
_entity.pdbx_description
1 polymer ?
#
loop_
_entity_poly.entity_id
_entity_poly.type
_entity_poly.pdbx_seq_one_letter_code
_entity_poly.pdbx_strand_id
1 'polypeptide(L)'
;MSKNLQSTCKKKNKENQRRGKRNRQRGAELQRLAVNTAKGYELEAFNRDRGGAQHEMGDVEIEGKYYGCKRRKTIATWVKPEKQEIGVVIREDRGEPYMVVPLDHYCLLLSLIKNTV
;
A
#
# COMPACT_ATOMS: atom_id res chain seq x y z
N MET A 1 -15.00 27.42 45.58
CA MET A 1 -13.63 27.61 45.07
C MET A 1 -13.44 26.71 43.86
N SER A 2 -13.47 27.29 42.66
CA SER A 2 -13.37 26.60 41.38
C SER A 2 -11.95 26.12 41.11
N LYS A 3 -11.76 24.79 40.98
CA LYS A 3 -10.50 24.22 40.51
C LYS A 3 -10.44 24.36 38.99
N ASN A 4 -9.66 25.32 38.51
CA ASN A 4 -9.26 25.45 37.11
C ASN A 4 -8.44 24.22 36.70
N LEU A 5 -9.06 23.26 36.01
CA LEU A 5 -8.32 22.28 35.19
C LEU A 5 -7.83 23.01 33.95
N GLN A 6 -6.64 23.60 34.03
CA GLN A 6 -5.91 24.01 32.84
C GLN A 6 -5.55 22.76 32.04
N SER A 7 -6.24 22.57 30.91
CA SER A 7 -5.90 21.53 29.94
C SER A 7 -4.50 21.85 29.39
N THR A 8 -3.52 21.06 29.82
CA THR A 8 -2.15 21.16 29.30
C THR A 8 -2.14 20.62 27.88
N CYS A 9 -2.44 21.50 26.90
CA CYS A 9 -2.26 21.21 25.49
C CYS A 9 -0.75 20.98 25.24
N LYS A 10 -0.30 19.73 25.33
CA LYS A 10 1.09 19.33 25.06
C LYS A 10 1.47 19.79 23.65
N LYS A 11 2.33 20.80 23.54
CA LYS A 11 2.97 21.24 22.29
C LYS A 11 3.62 20.02 21.63
N LYS A 12 3.00 19.49 20.56
CA LYS A 12 3.52 18.35 19.80
C LYS A 12 4.91 18.71 19.26
N ASN A 13 5.93 17.93 19.64
CA ASN A 13 7.31 18.14 19.23
C ASN A 13 7.43 18.30 17.70
N LYS A 14 8.03 19.40 17.22
CA LYS A 14 8.08 19.79 15.80
C LYS A 14 8.70 18.69 14.92
N GLU A 15 9.66 17.94 15.47
CA GLU A 15 10.28 16.81 14.77
C GLU A 15 9.29 15.67 14.50
N ASN A 16 8.43 15.34 15.45
CA ASN A 16 7.43 14.28 15.30
C ASN A 16 6.40 14.65 14.22
N GLN A 17 6.03 15.92 14.11
CA GLN A 17 5.16 16.41 13.05
C GLN A 17 5.83 16.30 11.66
N ARG A 18 7.12 16.66 11.55
CA ARG A 18 7.90 16.50 10.32
C ARG A 18 8.02 15.03 9.91
N ARG A 19 8.31 14.14 10.85
CA ARG A 19 8.36 12.68 10.63
C ARG A 19 7.01 12.14 10.12
N GLY A 20 5.90 12.55 10.74
CA GLY A 20 4.56 12.18 10.30
C GLY A 20 4.21 12.69 8.90
N LYS A 21 4.59 13.92 8.54
CA LYS A 21 4.44 14.46 7.18
C LYS A 21 5.24 13.64 6.15
N ARG A 22 6.50 13.32 6.47
CA ARG A 22 7.37 12.51 5.59
C ARG A 22 6.85 11.10 5.38
N ASN A 23 6.32 10.46 6.43
CA ASN A 23 5.75 9.11 6.31
C ASN A 23 4.49 9.10 5.41
N ARG A 24 3.63 10.12 5.52
CA ARG A 24 2.49 10.31 4.61
C ARG A 24 2.94 10.51 3.17
N GLN A 25 3.94 11.34 2.95
CA GLN A 25 4.54 11.54 1.62
C GLN A 25 5.07 10.23 1.02
N ARG A 26 5.78 9.42 1.82
CA ARG A 26 6.30 8.11 1.41
C ARG A 26 5.22 7.08 1.08
N GLY A 27 4.05 7.19 1.69
CA GLY A 27 2.87 6.39 1.36
C GLY A 27 2.30 6.79 -0.01
N ALA A 28 2.13 8.11 -0.22
CA ALA A 28 1.69 8.65 -1.51
C ALA A 28 2.68 8.33 -2.66
N GLU A 29 3.99 8.31 -2.39
CA GLU A 29 5.00 7.85 -3.34
C GLU A 29 4.78 6.39 -3.77
N LEU A 30 4.46 5.50 -2.83
CA LEU A 30 4.19 4.10 -3.13
C LEU A 30 2.90 3.92 -3.95
N GLN A 31 1.83 4.65 -3.60
CA GLN A 31 0.58 4.64 -4.37
C GLN A 31 0.82 5.12 -5.81
N ARG A 32 1.59 6.20 -5.99
CA ARG A 32 1.96 6.70 -7.32
C ARG A 32 2.81 5.70 -8.10
N LEU A 33 3.78 5.06 -7.44
CA LEU A 33 4.59 4.01 -8.06
C LEU A 33 3.67 2.90 -8.58
N ALA A 34 2.73 2.42 -7.76
CA ALA A 34 1.82 1.35 -8.16
C ALA A 34 0.98 1.71 -9.38
N VAL A 35 0.37 2.91 -9.37
CA VAL A 35 -0.44 3.41 -10.48
C VAL A 35 0.40 3.60 -11.75
N ASN A 36 1.60 4.16 -11.63
CA ASN A 36 2.46 4.40 -12.79
C ASN A 36 2.97 3.10 -13.41
N THR A 37 3.35 2.12 -12.58
CA THR A 37 3.73 0.79 -13.06
C THR A 37 2.57 0.17 -13.84
N ALA A 38 1.36 0.16 -13.27
CA ALA A 38 0.18 -0.39 -13.97
C ALA A 38 -0.11 0.32 -15.30
N LYS A 39 -0.03 1.66 -15.34
CA LYS A 39 -0.20 2.43 -16.57
C LYS A 39 0.86 2.13 -17.63
N GLY A 40 2.07 1.76 -17.22
CA GLY A 40 3.12 1.30 -18.14
C GLY A 40 2.76 0.02 -18.89
N TYR A 41 1.81 -0.77 -18.38
CA TYR A 41 1.23 -1.95 -19.01
C TYR A 41 -0.15 -1.68 -19.62
N GLU A 42 -0.49 -0.42 -19.91
CA GLU A 42 -1.77 -0.02 -20.52
C GLU A 42 -3.02 -0.43 -19.70
N LEU A 43 -2.83 -0.57 -18.38
CA LEU A 43 -3.91 -0.85 -17.44
C LEU A 43 -4.59 0.44 -16.97
N GLU A 44 -5.91 0.38 -16.79
CA GLU A 44 -6.67 1.43 -16.13
C GLU A 44 -6.32 1.47 -14.64
N ALA A 45 -5.73 2.56 -14.17
CA ALA A 45 -5.28 2.67 -12.77
C ALA A 45 -5.46 4.07 -12.19
N PHE A 46 -5.96 4.13 -10.94
CA PHE A 46 -6.29 5.36 -10.23
C PHE A 46 -5.83 5.32 -8.77
N ASN A 47 -5.38 6.47 -8.26
CA ASN A 47 -5.16 6.63 -6.82
C ASN A 47 -6.49 7.00 -6.14
N ARG A 48 -6.85 6.27 -5.08
CA ARG A 48 -8.12 6.41 -4.36
C ARG A 48 -7.98 7.18 -3.05
N ASP A 49 -6.80 7.22 -2.44
CA ASP A 49 -6.58 7.94 -1.18
C ASP A 49 -6.49 9.46 -1.43
N ARG A 50 -7.60 10.16 -1.20
CA ARG A 50 -7.72 11.62 -1.42
C ARG A 50 -7.72 12.46 -0.16
N GLY A 51 -7.49 11.92 1.03
CA GLY A 51 -7.60 12.77 2.22
C GLY A 51 -7.59 12.13 3.59
N GLY A 52 -6.99 10.96 3.78
CA GLY A 52 -6.88 10.38 5.12
C GLY A 52 -8.19 9.93 5.74
N ALA A 53 -9.27 9.86 4.95
CA ALA A 53 -10.47 9.13 5.31
C ALA A 53 -10.17 7.63 5.14
N GLN A 54 -10.49 6.82 6.16
CA GLN A 54 -10.57 5.37 5.99
C GLN A 54 -11.71 5.09 5.02
N HIS A 55 -11.39 4.91 3.75
CA HIS A 55 -12.34 4.40 2.79
C HIS A 55 -12.48 2.88 2.97
N GLU A 56 -13.69 2.34 2.75
CA GLU A 56 -13.92 0.89 2.73
C GLU A 56 -13.16 0.19 1.59
N MET A 57 -12.84 0.95 0.55
CA MET A 57 -12.11 0.51 -0.64
C MET A 57 -10.60 0.78 -0.49
N GLY A 58 -9.78 0.04 -1.24
CA GLY A 58 -8.31 0.08 -1.16
C GLY A 58 -7.67 1.45 -1.46
N ASP A 59 -6.35 1.51 -1.27
CA ASP A 59 -5.53 2.72 -1.49
C ASP A 59 -5.38 3.05 -2.99
N VAL A 60 -5.35 2.04 -3.86
CA VAL A 60 -5.29 2.18 -5.33
C VAL A 60 -6.28 1.25 -6.01
N GLU A 61 -6.69 1.62 -7.22
CA GLU A 61 -7.57 0.86 -8.09
C GLU A 61 -6.80 0.54 -9.39
N ILE A 62 -6.80 -0.73 -9.82
CA ILE A 62 -6.19 -1.20 -11.07
C ILE A 62 -7.17 -2.19 -11.72
N GLU A 63 -7.63 -1.89 -12.94
CA GLU A 63 -8.59 -2.72 -13.70
C GLU A 63 -9.82 -3.13 -12.87
N GLY A 64 -10.45 -2.14 -12.22
CA GLY A 64 -11.62 -2.33 -11.36
C GLY A 64 -11.36 -3.10 -10.06
N LYS A 65 -10.11 -3.48 -9.77
CA LYS A 65 -9.70 -4.20 -8.55
C LYS A 65 -9.02 -3.25 -7.56
N TYR A 66 -9.25 -3.46 -6.27
CA TYR A 66 -8.81 -2.56 -5.20
C TYR A 66 -7.64 -3.15 -4.41
N TYR A 67 -6.61 -2.34 -4.16
CA TYR A 67 -5.40 -2.77 -3.47
C TYR A 67 -4.96 -1.81 -2.37
N GLY A 68 -4.47 -2.36 -1.25
CA GLY A 68 -3.83 -1.58 -0.19
C GLY A 68 -2.33 -1.38 -0.46
N CYS A 69 -1.83 -0.17 -0.24
CA CYS A 69 -0.43 0.19 -0.34
C CYS A 69 0.18 0.34 1.06
N LYS A 70 0.96 -0.67 1.49
CA LYS A 70 1.60 -0.66 2.81
C LYS A 70 3.12 -0.60 2.67
N ARG A 71 3.69 0.55 3.04
CA ARG A 71 5.14 0.71 3.14
C ARG A 71 5.63 0.27 4.52
N ARG A 72 6.72 -0.51 4.57
CA ARG A 72 7.44 -0.92 5.79
C ARG A 72 8.93 -0.70 5.59
N LYS A 73 9.67 -0.53 6.69
CA LYS A 73 11.15 -0.48 6.64
C LYS A 73 11.72 -1.83 6.19
N THR A 74 11.15 -2.90 6.71
CA THR A 74 11.44 -4.29 6.36
C THR A 74 10.12 -5.04 6.35
N ILE A 75 9.80 -5.75 5.27
CA ILE A 75 8.68 -6.71 5.25
C ILE A 75 9.13 -8.04 5.84
N ALA A 76 8.20 -8.91 6.21
CA ALA A 76 8.55 -10.23 6.71
C ALA A 76 9.43 -10.98 5.69
N THR A 77 10.48 -11.67 6.15
CA THR A 77 11.44 -12.29 5.24
C THR A 77 10.85 -13.49 4.51
N TRP A 78 10.01 -14.27 5.20
CA TRP A 78 9.32 -15.45 4.66
C TRP A 78 8.32 -15.15 3.53
N VAL A 79 7.94 -13.88 3.31
CA VAL A 79 7.12 -13.50 2.13
C VAL A 79 7.96 -13.17 0.90
N LYS A 80 9.29 -13.15 1.01
CA LYS A 80 10.19 -12.84 -0.09
C LYS A 80 10.76 -14.12 -0.70
N PRO A 81 11.05 -14.12 -2.01
CA PRO A 81 11.90 -15.16 -2.59
C PRO A 81 13.25 -15.25 -1.88
N GLU A 82 13.73 -16.46 -1.63
CA GLU A 82 14.99 -16.71 -0.91
C GLU A 82 16.09 -17.25 -1.82
N LYS A 83 15.73 -17.95 -2.90
CA LYS A 83 16.65 -18.56 -3.87
C LYS A 83 16.40 -17.95 -5.26
N GLN A 84 16.12 -18.82 -6.24
CA GLN A 84 15.84 -18.44 -7.62
C GLN A 84 14.34 -18.32 -7.89
N GLU A 85 13.49 -18.35 -6.86
CA GLU A 85 12.06 -18.18 -7.05
C GLU A 85 11.74 -16.75 -7.51
N ILE A 86 10.74 -16.62 -8.38
CA ILE A 86 10.24 -15.32 -8.84
C ILE A 86 9.21 -14.74 -7.86
N GLY A 87 8.57 -15.60 -7.08
CA GLY A 87 7.55 -15.23 -6.09
C GLY A 87 7.40 -16.33 -5.04
N VAL A 88 6.54 -16.07 -4.05
CA VAL A 88 6.26 -16.99 -2.94
C VAL A 88 4.77 -17.23 -2.87
N VAL A 89 4.35 -18.49 -2.89
CA VAL A 89 2.98 -18.88 -2.56
C VAL A 89 2.91 -19.13 -1.06
N ILE A 90 1.99 -18.45 -0.38
CA ILE A 90 1.80 -18.54 1.07
C ILE A 90 0.36 -18.96 1.37
N ARG A 91 0.16 -19.79 2.38
CA ARG A 91 -1.17 -20.20 2.84
C ARG A 91 -1.15 -20.32 4.34
N GLU A 92 -2.19 -19.81 4.99
CA GLU A 92 -2.43 -20.12 6.40
C GLU A 92 -3.11 -21.50 6.55
N ASP A 93 -3.18 -22.02 7.78
CA ASP A 93 -3.84 -23.31 8.00
C ASP A 93 -5.32 -23.23 7.59
N ARG A 94 -5.73 -24.14 6.70
CA ARG A 94 -7.08 -24.21 6.12
C ARG A 94 -7.62 -22.93 5.46
N GLY A 95 -6.76 -21.95 5.19
CA GLY A 95 -7.13 -20.71 4.48
C GLY A 95 -6.85 -20.74 2.98
N GLU A 96 -7.14 -19.62 2.33
CA GLU A 96 -6.87 -19.42 0.90
C GLU A 96 -5.36 -19.16 0.64
N PRO A 97 -4.80 -19.69 -0.45
CA PRO A 97 -3.43 -19.38 -0.83
C PRO A 97 -3.34 -17.99 -1.46
N TYR A 98 -2.31 -17.25 -1.06
CA TYR A 98 -1.94 -15.96 -1.64
C TYR A 98 -0.59 -16.07 -2.35
N MET A 99 -0.37 -15.19 -3.33
CA MET A 99 0.87 -15.10 -4.08
C MET A 99 1.55 -13.77 -3.81
N VAL A 100 2.84 -13.82 -3.48
CA VAL A 100 3.70 -12.64 -3.38
C VAL A 100 4.65 -12.65 -4.57
N VAL A 101 4.47 -11.69 -5.47
CA VAL A 101 5.29 -11.52 -6.69
C VAL A 101 5.69 -10.05 -6.83
N PRO A 102 6.78 -9.75 -7.57
CA PRO A 102 7.08 -8.39 -8.00
C PRO A 102 5.85 -7.74 -8.66
N LEU A 103 5.61 -6.48 -8.31
CA LEU A 103 4.46 -5.73 -8.84
C LEU A 103 4.44 -5.70 -10.38
N ASP A 104 5.62 -5.59 -10.98
CA ASP A 104 5.81 -5.57 -12.43
C ASP A 104 5.25 -6.82 -13.11
N HIS A 105 5.60 -8.00 -12.58
CA HIS A 105 5.08 -9.29 -13.07
C HIS A 105 3.57 -9.39 -12.89
N TYR A 106 3.04 -8.88 -11.79
CA TYR A 106 1.61 -8.84 -11.56
C TYR A 106 0.88 -7.95 -12.58
N CYS A 107 1.39 -6.76 -12.87
CA CYS A 107 0.83 -5.86 -13.88
C CYS A 107 0.90 -6.48 -15.29
N LEU A 108 2.02 -7.14 -15.63
CA LEU A 108 2.12 -7.87 -16.89
C LEU A 108 1.03 -8.95 -17.00
N LEU A 109 0.87 -9.80 -15.98
CA LEU A 109 -0.15 -10.84 -15.97
C LEU A 109 -1.56 -10.27 -16.14
N LEU A 110 -1.88 -9.19 -15.42
CA LEU A 110 -3.16 -8.49 -15.57
C LEU A 110 -3.38 -7.98 -17.00
N SER A 111 -2.36 -7.41 -17.64
CA SER A 111 -2.46 -6.87 -19.01
C SER A 111 -2.71 -7.97 -20.04
N LEU A 112 -2.12 -9.16 -19.85
CA LEU A 112 -2.36 -10.30 -20.73
C LEU A 112 -3.78 -10.85 -20.55
N ILE A 113 -4.27 -10.93 -19.31
CA ILE A 113 -5.62 -11.43 -19.02
C ILE A 113 -6.68 -10.48 -19.57
N LYS A 114 -6.47 -9.16 -19.46
CA LYS A 114 -7.39 -8.13 -19.99
C LYS A 114 -7.71 -8.33 -21.47
N ASN A 115 -6.76 -8.82 -22.26
CA ASN A 115 -6.92 -9.04 -23.69
C ASN A 115 -7.47 -10.42 -24.06
N THR A 116 -7.68 -11.29 -23.07
CA THR A 116 -8.06 -12.70 -23.27
C THR A 116 -9.53 -12.97 -22.91
N VAL A 117 -10.16 -12.08 -22.12
CA VAL A 117 -11.56 -12.19 -21.67
C VAL A 117 -12.45 -11.25 -22.46
#